data_AF-A0A2P2KG20-F1
#
_entry.id   AF-A0A2P2KG20-F1
#
_cell.length_a   1.000
_cell.length_b   1.000
_cell.length_c   1.000
_cell.angle_alpha   90.00
_cell.angle_beta   90.00
_cell.angle_gamma   90.00
#
_symmetry.space_group_name_H-M   'P 1'
#
loop_
_entity.id
_entity.type
_entity.pdbx_description
1 polymer ?
#
loop_
_entity_poly.entity_id
_entity_poly.type
_entity_poly.pdbx_seq_one_letter_code
_entity_poly.pdbx_strand_id
1 'polypeptide(L)'
;MGKKLEDTGRGRVLHMTNVSKNATIEASLSLTNAQLDVENQLRNGSASGNGTHSPFKFKKPVSLKAGKNEIAFLSMTVGLQNGGLLYEWIGAGLTSVKIKGFNNGTIDLSKHDWAYKIGLQGEKLSVYKPEGLNRVNWVSTTEPPKHQPLMWYKTVVDAPTGDEPTGLDMLYMGKGLAWLNGEEIGRYWPRKSSTHDKCVQECNYRGKFKPDKCPTGCGEPTQKWYHVPLSWFKPSGNILVIFEEKGGDPTKITFVRRKISSACAFVAEDYPLGDIESLKEAGNGKKASLHLKCPTHMHISTVKFASFGTPTGTCGSYNEGDCHDPNSIAVVEKVCLNRNECAVEINEENFSKSLCIGRTRKLAVEVACN
;
A
#
# COMPACT_ATOMS: atom_id res chain seq x y z
N MET A 1 -24.80 13.27 27.00
CA MET A 1 -23.66 12.32 26.94
C MET A 1 -24.19 10.97 26.51
N GLY A 2 -23.79 10.46 25.35
CA GLY A 2 -24.25 9.18 24.82
C GLY A 2 -23.17 8.59 23.93
N LYS A 3 -22.32 7.76 24.52
CA LYS A 3 -21.24 7.03 23.86
C LYS A 3 -21.83 5.70 23.38
N LYS A 4 -22.00 5.53 22.07
CA LYS A 4 -22.24 4.23 21.44
C LYS A 4 -20.95 3.81 20.74
N LEU A 5 -19.99 3.38 21.54
CA LEU A 5 -18.81 2.64 21.10
C LEU A 5 -19.09 1.18 21.41
N GLU A 6 -19.83 0.52 20.54
CA GLU A 6 -19.87 -0.94 20.52
C GLU A 6 -19.67 -1.38 19.06
N ASP A 7 -18.47 -1.95 18.87
CA ASP A 7 -17.93 -2.62 17.70
C ASP A 7 -17.54 -1.74 16.49
N THR A 8 -16.46 -0.97 16.67
CA THR A 8 -15.62 -0.44 15.60
C THR A 8 -14.84 -1.52 14.82
N GLY A 9 -15.11 -2.81 15.07
CA GLY A 9 -14.21 -3.89 14.72
C GLY A 9 -14.09 -4.19 13.23
N ARG A 10 -15.17 -4.16 12.44
CA ARG A 10 -15.10 -4.62 11.04
C ARG A 10 -16.04 -3.83 10.18
N GLY A 11 -15.47 -2.93 9.38
CA GLY A 11 -16.16 -2.00 8.51
C GLY A 11 -16.92 -2.66 7.37
N ARG A 12 -17.86 -3.57 7.64
CA ARG A 12 -18.74 -4.24 6.68
C ARG A 12 -20.15 -4.34 7.23
N VAL A 13 -21.13 -3.95 6.44
CA VAL A 13 -22.56 -4.03 6.77
C VAL A 13 -23.31 -4.54 5.56
N LEU A 14 -24.09 -5.60 5.75
CA LEU A 14 -25.04 -6.09 4.76
C LEU A 14 -26.39 -5.40 5.00
N HIS A 15 -26.89 -4.70 3.99
CA HIS A 15 -28.20 -4.05 4.00
C HIS A 15 -29.14 -4.81 3.08
N MET A 16 -30.30 -5.21 3.58
CA MET A 16 -31.26 -6.01 2.83
C MET A 16 -32.64 -5.35 2.82
N THR A 17 -33.30 -5.35 1.67
CA THR A 17 -34.68 -4.88 1.53
C THR A 17 -35.43 -5.72 0.49
N ASN A 18 -36.76 -5.60 0.47
CA ASN A 18 -37.62 -6.37 -0.42
C ASN A 18 -38.37 -5.45 -1.39
N VAL A 19 -38.43 -5.86 -2.67
CA VAL A 19 -39.18 -5.16 -3.72
C VAL A 19 -40.13 -6.13 -4.40
N SER A 20 -41.43 -5.82 -4.36
CA SER A 20 -42.47 -6.58 -5.06
C SER A 20 -42.93 -5.84 -6.32
N LYS A 21 -42.65 -6.37 -7.53
CA LYS A 21 -43.29 -6.00 -8.83
C LYS A 21 -42.65 -6.72 -10.04
N ASN A 22 -43.43 -6.90 -11.10
CA ASN A 22 -42.95 -7.41 -12.40
C ASN A 22 -42.30 -6.28 -13.21
N ALA A 23 -40.97 -6.23 -13.35
CA ALA A 23 -40.25 -5.36 -14.31
C ALA A 23 -38.75 -5.67 -14.39
N THR A 24 -38.11 -5.30 -15.51
CA THR A 24 -36.63 -5.18 -15.64
C THR A 24 -36.22 -3.75 -15.31
N ILE A 25 -35.11 -3.55 -14.62
CA ILE A 25 -34.83 -2.30 -13.89
C ILE A 25 -33.39 -1.80 -14.06
N GLU A 26 -33.22 -0.48 -14.00
CA GLU A 26 -31.92 0.18 -13.81
C GLU A 26 -31.87 0.87 -12.44
N ALA A 27 -30.91 0.53 -11.58
CA ALA A 27 -30.78 1.11 -10.25
C ALA A 27 -29.68 2.19 -10.19
N SER A 28 -29.89 3.24 -9.38
CA SER A 28 -28.89 4.26 -9.03
C SER A 28 -28.73 4.30 -7.52
N LEU A 29 -27.51 4.04 -7.03
CA LEU A 29 -27.15 4.04 -5.62
C LEU A 29 -26.15 5.15 -5.35
N SER A 30 -26.36 5.92 -4.27
CA SER A 30 -25.40 6.92 -3.80
C SER A 30 -24.86 6.51 -2.43
N LEU A 31 -23.55 6.38 -2.34
CA LEU A 31 -22.83 5.92 -1.15
C LEU A 31 -21.83 6.97 -0.70
N THR A 32 -21.66 7.10 0.61
CA THR A 32 -20.63 7.93 1.23
C THR A 32 -19.65 7.04 1.97
N ASN A 33 -18.35 7.21 1.74
CA ASN A 33 -17.27 6.51 2.47
C ASN A 33 -17.37 4.97 2.45
N ALA A 34 -17.67 4.38 1.29
CA ALA A 34 -17.84 2.94 1.21
C ALA A 34 -17.27 2.32 -0.08
N GLN A 35 -17.13 1.00 -0.08
CA GLN A 35 -17.23 0.20 -1.29
C GLN A 35 -18.53 -0.59 -1.19
N LEU A 36 -19.24 -0.71 -2.31
CA LEU A 36 -20.48 -1.47 -2.42
C LEU A 36 -20.27 -2.64 -3.35
N ASP A 37 -20.56 -3.83 -2.85
CA ASP A 37 -20.81 -5.00 -3.68
C ASP A 37 -22.33 -5.31 -3.63
N VAL A 38 -22.97 -5.41 -4.80
CA VAL A 38 -24.42 -5.67 -4.89
C VAL A 38 -24.68 -7.15 -5.14
N GLU A 39 -25.41 -7.78 -4.21
CA GLU A 39 -25.92 -9.13 -4.35
C GLU A 39 -27.42 -9.11 -4.60
N ASN A 40 -27.82 -9.48 -5.81
CA ASN A 40 -29.14 -10.05 -6.05
C ASN A 40 -28.97 -11.25 -6.99
N GLN A 41 -29.09 -12.46 -6.45
CA GLN A 41 -28.99 -13.80 -7.07
C GLN A 41 -27.86 -14.14 -8.07
N LEU A 42 -27.00 -13.22 -8.54
CA LEU A 42 -25.69 -13.46 -9.17
C LEU A 42 -24.99 -12.12 -9.47
N ARG A 43 -23.87 -11.87 -8.77
CA ARG A 43 -22.89 -10.75 -8.87
C ARG A 43 -23.20 -9.64 -9.87
N ASN A 44 -23.92 -8.61 -9.41
CA ASN A 44 -24.27 -7.45 -10.21
C ASN A 44 -23.38 -6.23 -9.92
N GLY A 45 -22.06 -6.41 -9.85
CA GLY A 45 -21.08 -5.31 -9.91
C GLY A 45 -20.67 -4.70 -8.57
N SER A 46 -19.59 -3.95 -8.61
CA SER A 46 -18.95 -3.30 -7.46
C SER A 46 -18.58 -1.85 -7.78
N ALA A 47 -18.61 -0.95 -6.81
CA ALA A 47 -18.02 0.38 -6.94
C ALA A 47 -17.39 0.86 -5.64
N SER A 48 -16.39 1.72 -5.77
CA SER A 48 -15.63 2.28 -4.64
C SER A 48 -15.34 3.75 -4.89
N GLY A 49 -15.34 4.56 -3.83
CA GLY A 49 -14.78 5.92 -3.87
C GLY A 49 -13.25 5.93 -3.99
N ASN A 50 -12.68 7.13 -3.91
CA ASN A 50 -11.23 7.33 -3.76
C ASN A 50 -10.92 8.07 -2.45
N GLY A 51 -9.64 8.17 -2.09
CA GLY A 51 -9.22 8.75 -0.80
C GLY A 51 -9.47 10.26 -0.65
N THR A 52 -9.75 10.98 -1.74
CA THR A 52 -9.99 12.44 -1.75
C THR A 52 -11.47 12.80 -1.88
N HIS A 53 -12.26 11.94 -2.50
CA HIS A 53 -13.69 12.07 -2.70
C HIS A 53 -14.35 10.70 -2.52
N SER A 54 -14.74 10.47 -1.28
CA SER A 54 -15.36 9.23 -0.86
C SER A 54 -16.79 9.01 -1.33
N PRO A 55 -17.63 10.04 -1.57
CA PRO A 55 -18.96 9.82 -2.13
C PRO A 55 -18.88 9.34 -3.58
N PHE A 56 -19.65 8.32 -3.92
CA PHE A 56 -19.74 7.81 -5.29
C PHE A 56 -21.17 7.37 -5.62
N LYS A 57 -21.47 7.34 -6.92
CA LYS A 57 -22.73 6.84 -7.45
C LYS A 57 -22.47 5.55 -8.21
N PHE A 58 -23.21 4.50 -7.87
CA PHE A 58 -23.20 3.23 -8.57
C PHE A 58 -24.47 3.10 -9.40
N LYS A 59 -24.34 2.73 -10.66
CA LYS A 59 -25.48 2.45 -11.54
C LYS A 59 -25.27 1.11 -12.22
N LYS A 60 -26.27 0.24 -12.12
CA LYS A 60 -26.27 -1.01 -12.89
C LYS A 60 -27.69 -1.49 -13.17
N PRO A 61 -27.95 -2.04 -14.37
CA PRO A 61 -29.14 -2.84 -14.63
C PRO A 61 -29.23 -4.06 -13.71
N VAL A 62 -30.44 -4.33 -13.19
CA VAL A 62 -30.76 -5.52 -12.40
C VAL A 62 -32.04 -6.16 -12.94
N SER A 63 -32.04 -7.49 -13.02
CA SER A 63 -33.21 -8.27 -13.40
C SER A 63 -33.98 -8.69 -12.14
N LEU A 64 -35.20 -8.19 -11.97
CA LEU A 64 -36.09 -8.61 -10.89
C LEU A 64 -37.09 -9.64 -11.42
N LYS A 65 -37.40 -10.64 -10.58
CA LYS A 65 -38.42 -11.65 -10.84
C LYS A 65 -39.80 -11.12 -10.45
N ALA A 66 -40.83 -11.74 -11.03
CA ALA A 66 -42.20 -11.49 -10.58
C ALA A 66 -42.37 -11.83 -9.10
N GLY A 67 -43.08 -10.98 -8.35
CA GLY A 67 -43.26 -11.15 -6.90
C GLY A 67 -42.13 -10.53 -6.07
N LYS A 68 -41.86 -11.12 -4.90
CA LYS A 68 -40.92 -10.59 -3.90
C LYS A 68 -39.47 -10.82 -4.34
N ASN A 69 -38.70 -9.75 -4.42
CA ASN A 69 -37.27 -9.78 -4.69
C ASN A 69 -36.51 -9.30 -3.46
N GLU A 70 -35.51 -10.07 -3.04
CA GLU A 70 -34.60 -9.67 -1.99
C GLU A 70 -33.39 -8.98 -2.62
N ILE A 71 -33.05 -7.78 -2.14
CA ILE A 71 -31.90 -7.02 -2.61
C ILE A 71 -30.94 -6.86 -1.45
N ALA A 72 -29.71 -7.32 -1.61
CA ALA A 72 -28.67 -7.24 -0.61
C ALA A 72 -27.49 -6.36 -1.08
N PHE A 73 -26.99 -5.54 -0.17
CA PHE A 73 -25.89 -4.60 -0.39
C PHE A 73 -24.83 -4.82 0.66
N LEU A 74 -23.63 -5.19 0.24
CA LEU A 74 -22.48 -5.22 1.13
C LEU A 74 -21.78 -3.86 1.05
N SER A 75 -21.99 -3.02 2.06
CA SER A 75 -21.29 -1.75 2.24
C SER A 75 -20.07 -1.95 3.13
N MET A 76 -18.95 -1.31 2.80
CA MET A 76 -17.74 -1.46 3.60
C MET A 76 -16.91 -0.20 3.69
N THR A 77 -16.33 0.06 4.85
CA THR A 77 -15.39 1.15 5.08
C THR A 77 -13.95 0.67 4.88
N VAL A 78 -13.10 1.54 4.33
CA VAL A 78 -11.67 1.30 4.16
C VAL A 78 -10.93 2.33 5.02
N GLY A 79 -11.08 2.15 6.34
CA GLY A 79 -10.76 3.18 7.31
C GLY A 79 -11.90 4.17 7.52
N LEU A 80 -11.73 5.03 8.53
CA LEU A 80 -12.61 6.16 8.81
C LEU A 80 -11.82 7.46 8.61
N GLN A 81 -12.53 8.56 8.41
CA GLN A 81 -11.89 9.86 8.33
C GLN A 81 -11.16 10.16 9.65
N ASN A 82 -9.93 10.65 9.54
CA ASN A 82 -9.03 10.86 10.66
C ASN A 82 -8.48 12.30 10.73
N GLY A 83 -9.07 13.23 9.97
CA GLY A 83 -8.69 14.65 9.98
C GLY A 83 -9.73 15.54 9.29
N GLY A 84 -9.75 16.82 9.68
CA GLY A 84 -10.73 17.82 9.24
C GLY A 84 -11.50 18.45 10.40
N LEU A 85 -12.42 19.36 10.12
CA LEU A 85 -13.40 19.82 11.12
C LEU A 85 -14.56 18.83 11.19
N LEU A 86 -14.99 18.46 12.40
CA LEU A 86 -16.16 17.61 12.64
C LEU A 86 -16.11 16.24 11.93
N TYR A 87 -14.90 15.70 11.68
CA TYR A 87 -14.74 14.46 10.93
C TYR A 87 -15.35 13.24 11.63
N GLU A 88 -15.53 13.30 12.95
CA GLU A 88 -16.21 12.29 13.76
C GLU A 88 -17.71 12.15 13.42
N TRP A 89 -18.31 13.18 12.82
CA TRP A 89 -19.72 13.19 12.41
C TRP A 89 -19.93 12.74 10.96
N ILE A 90 -18.86 12.46 10.22
CA ILE A 90 -18.94 12.03 8.83
C ILE A 90 -19.21 10.52 8.79
N GLY A 91 -20.48 10.19 8.57
CA GLY A 91 -20.95 8.80 8.47
C GLY A 91 -20.48 8.09 7.19
N ALA A 92 -20.51 6.77 7.24
CA ALA A 92 -20.25 5.89 6.12
C ALA A 92 -21.42 4.92 5.90
N GLY A 93 -21.75 4.63 4.63
CA GLY A 93 -22.81 3.69 4.27
C GLY A 93 -23.74 4.19 3.17
N LEU A 94 -24.85 3.46 3.00
CA LEU A 94 -25.91 3.79 2.06
C LEU A 94 -26.67 5.04 2.54
N THR A 95 -26.74 6.07 1.69
CA THR A 95 -27.50 7.30 1.97
C THR A 95 -28.74 7.42 1.10
N SER A 96 -28.70 6.91 -0.13
CA SER A 96 -29.87 6.86 -1.01
C SER A 96 -29.83 5.67 -1.96
N VAL A 97 -30.96 4.96 -2.04
CA VAL A 97 -31.15 3.81 -2.93
C VAL A 97 -32.39 4.05 -3.78
N LYS A 98 -32.19 4.19 -5.09
CA LYS A 98 -33.28 4.45 -6.05
C LYS A 98 -33.28 3.42 -7.17
N ILE A 99 -34.48 3.01 -7.53
CA ILE A 99 -34.73 2.05 -8.59
C ILE A 99 -35.54 2.73 -9.71
N LYS A 100 -35.01 2.74 -10.93
CA LYS A 100 -35.64 3.31 -12.12
C LYS A 100 -36.07 2.22 -13.11
N GLY A 101 -36.97 2.57 -14.02
CA GLY A 101 -37.43 1.68 -15.08
C GLY A 101 -38.78 0.98 -14.82
N PHE A 102 -39.50 1.36 -13.76
CA PHE A 102 -40.90 0.94 -13.62
C PHE A 102 -41.81 1.84 -14.45
N ASN A 103 -42.95 1.30 -14.90
CA ASN A 103 -43.99 2.07 -15.58
C ASN A 103 -44.48 3.27 -14.74
N ASN A 104 -44.46 3.15 -13.42
CA ASN A 104 -44.84 4.23 -12.49
C ASN A 104 -43.66 5.15 -12.11
N GLY A 105 -42.54 5.12 -12.84
CA GLY A 105 -41.40 5.99 -12.63
C GLY A 105 -40.32 5.41 -11.69
N THR A 106 -39.75 6.27 -10.85
CA THR A 106 -38.65 5.91 -9.93
C THR A 106 -39.21 5.50 -8.56
N ILE A 107 -38.78 4.34 -8.06
CA ILE A 107 -39.05 3.90 -6.68
C ILE A 107 -37.86 4.30 -5.80
N ASP A 108 -38.13 5.00 -4.70
CA ASP A 108 -37.13 5.35 -3.70
C ASP A 108 -37.19 4.36 -2.52
N LEU A 109 -36.16 3.53 -2.38
CA LEU A 109 -36.04 2.53 -1.32
C LEU A 109 -35.40 3.10 -0.05
N SER A 110 -34.94 4.35 -0.06
CA SER A 110 -34.23 4.94 1.08
C SER A 110 -35.09 5.03 2.35
N LYS A 111 -36.42 5.04 2.21
CA LYS A 111 -37.39 5.09 3.30
C LYS A 111 -38.13 3.75 3.55
N HIS A 112 -37.74 2.68 2.85
CA HIS A 112 -38.33 1.36 3.09
C HIS A 112 -37.74 0.71 4.34
N ASP A 113 -38.34 -0.41 4.77
CA ASP A 113 -37.77 -1.22 5.83
C ASP A 113 -36.46 -1.88 5.36
N TRP A 114 -35.44 -1.78 6.19
CA TRP A 114 -34.11 -2.32 5.97
C TRP A 114 -33.74 -3.28 7.09
N ALA A 115 -33.30 -4.48 6.72
CA ALA A 115 -32.62 -5.40 7.61
C ALA A 115 -31.10 -5.18 7.50
N TYR A 116 -30.41 -5.27 8.65
CA TYR A 116 -28.97 -5.05 8.75
C TYR A 116 -28.29 -6.26 9.35
N LYS A 117 -27.17 -6.67 8.77
CA LYS A 117 -26.25 -7.65 9.36
C LYS A 117 -24.84 -7.07 9.40
N ILE A 118 -24.26 -7.02 10.60
CA ILE A 118 -22.91 -6.50 10.83
C ILE A 118 -21.90 -7.61 10.57
N GLY A 119 -20.89 -7.31 9.75
CA GLY A 119 -19.81 -8.24 9.42
C GLY A 119 -20.25 -9.45 8.57
N LEU A 120 -19.27 -10.30 8.27
CA LEU A 120 -19.44 -11.52 7.50
C LEU A 120 -19.58 -12.75 8.41
N GLN A 121 -20.16 -13.82 7.88
CA GLN A 121 -20.34 -15.06 8.65
C GLN A 121 -18.99 -15.64 9.12
N GLY A 122 -17.98 -15.67 8.25
CA GLY A 122 -16.62 -16.14 8.63
C GLY A 122 -15.97 -15.27 9.70
N GLU A 123 -16.25 -13.96 9.69
CA GLU A 123 -15.79 -13.03 10.72
C GLU A 123 -16.44 -13.32 12.08
N LYS A 124 -17.76 -13.53 12.10
CA LYS A 124 -18.53 -13.90 13.31
C LYS A 124 -18.07 -15.24 13.89
N LEU A 125 -17.77 -16.21 13.03
CA LEU A 125 -17.25 -17.53 13.43
C LEU A 125 -15.76 -17.48 13.81
N SER A 126 -15.07 -16.36 13.54
CA SER A 126 -13.64 -16.17 13.78
C SER A 126 -12.77 -17.24 13.11
N VAL A 127 -13.07 -17.59 11.86
CA VAL A 127 -12.43 -18.69 11.11
C VAL A 127 -10.93 -18.50 10.85
N TYR A 128 -10.37 -17.32 11.16
CA TYR A 128 -8.94 -17.02 11.13
C TYR A 128 -8.23 -17.35 12.46
N LYS A 129 -8.96 -17.67 13.53
CA LYS A 129 -8.41 -18.08 14.85
C LYS A 129 -8.47 -19.59 15.04
N PRO A 130 -7.58 -20.20 15.86
CA PRO A 130 -7.57 -21.64 16.14
C PRO A 130 -8.95 -22.21 16.52
N GLU A 131 -9.66 -21.57 17.46
CA GLU A 131 -11.02 -21.96 17.91
C GLU A 131 -12.06 -21.99 16.78
N GLY A 132 -11.91 -21.10 15.79
CA GLY A 132 -12.88 -20.89 14.73
C GLY A 132 -12.67 -21.78 13.51
N LEU A 133 -11.46 -22.34 13.35
CA LEU A 133 -11.12 -23.18 12.20
C LEU A 133 -12.01 -24.42 12.10
N ASN A 134 -12.42 -24.99 13.23
CA ASN A 134 -13.24 -26.20 13.30
C ASN A 134 -14.75 -25.93 13.27
N ARG A 135 -15.17 -24.66 13.20
CA ARG A 135 -16.60 -24.27 13.17
C ARG A 135 -17.20 -24.26 11.77
N VAL A 136 -16.37 -24.51 10.75
CA VAL A 136 -16.78 -24.54 9.34
C VAL A 136 -16.16 -25.76 8.65
N ASN A 137 -16.84 -26.25 7.63
CA ASN A 137 -16.34 -27.36 6.81
C ASN A 137 -15.47 -26.79 5.69
N TRP A 138 -14.16 -26.86 5.87
CA TRP A 138 -13.20 -26.52 4.82
C TRP A 138 -13.16 -27.62 3.76
N VAL A 139 -13.12 -27.21 2.49
CA VAL A 139 -12.93 -28.15 1.37
C VAL A 139 -11.46 -28.17 1.01
N SER A 140 -10.81 -29.31 1.23
CA SER A 140 -9.43 -29.54 0.79
C SER A 140 -9.39 -29.70 -0.72
N THR A 141 -8.52 -28.96 -1.40
CA THR A 141 -8.37 -29.01 -2.85
C THR A 141 -6.97 -28.54 -3.26
N THR A 142 -6.43 -29.12 -4.33
CA THR A 142 -5.22 -28.63 -5.02
C THR A 142 -5.52 -27.49 -5.97
N GLU A 143 -6.78 -27.37 -6.41
CA GLU A 143 -7.28 -26.34 -7.31
C GLU A 143 -8.35 -25.51 -6.58
N PRO A 144 -7.95 -24.53 -5.76
CA PRO A 144 -8.90 -23.66 -5.09
C PRO A 144 -9.69 -22.83 -6.10
N PRO A 145 -10.98 -22.52 -5.83
CA PRO A 145 -11.76 -21.61 -6.67
C PRO A 145 -11.03 -20.30 -6.90
N LYS A 146 -11.03 -19.80 -8.13
CA LYS A 146 -10.37 -18.55 -8.53
C LYS A 146 -11.41 -17.52 -8.93
N HIS A 147 -11.08 -16.24 -8.76
CA HIS A 147 -11.92 -15.10 -9.17
C HIS A 147 -13.33 -15.08 -8.56
N GLN A 148 -13.53 -15.81 -7.46
CA GLN A 148 -14.78 -15.85 -6.71
C GLN A 148 -14.79 -14.79 -5.60
N PRO A 149 -15.94 -14.11 -5.37
CA PRO A 149 -16.09 -13.13 -4.30
C PRO A 149 -16.22 -13.82 -2.95
N LEU A 150 -16.05 -13.05 -1.89
CA LEU A 150 -16.43 -13.46 -0.52
C LEU A 150 -15.93 -14.86 -0.14
N MET A 151 -14.76 -15.24 -0.64
CA MET A 151 -14.17 -16.56 -0.43
C MET A 151 -13.18 -16.53 0.72
N TRP A 152 -13.16 -17.62 1.48
CA TRP A 152 -12.16 -17.86 2.50
C TRP A 152 -11.21 -18.95 2.03
N TYR A 153 -9.91 -18.68 2.11
CA TYR A 153 -8.85 -19.65 1.86
C TYR A 153 -8.05 -19.88 3.14
N LYS A 154 -7.54 -21.10 3.29
CA LYS A 154 -6.67 -21.51 4.38
C LYS A 154 -5.59 -22.41 3.82
N THR A 155 -4.36 -22.23 4.29
CA THR A 155 -3.28 -23.18 4.02
C THR A 155 -2.31 -23.25 5.21
N VAL A 156 -1.53 -24.33 5.26
CA VAL A 156 -0.40 -24.46 6.18
C VAL A 156 0.86 -23.98 5.46
N VAL A 157 1.67 -23.16 6.15
CA VAL A 157 2.89 -22.57 5.58
C VAL A 157 4.08 -22.82 6.49
N ASP A 158 5.26 -22.92 5.89
CA ASP A 158 6.50 -23.03 6.63
C ASP A 158 6.99 -21.65 7.08
N ALA A 159 7.76 -21.61 8.17
CA ALA A 159 8.43 -20.39 8.58
C ALA A 159 9.55 -20.04 7.57
N PRO A 160 9.72 -18.75 7.21
CA PRO A 160 10.82 -18.35 6.36
C PRO A 160 12.16 -18.61 7.06
N THR A 161 13.18 -18.96 6.28
CA THR A 161 14.56 -19.08 6.77
C THR A 161 15.25 -17.73 6.79
N GLY A 162 16.02 -17.45 7.85
CA GLY A 162 16.78 -16.21 8.00
C GLY A 162 16.02 -15.12 8.74
N ASP A 163 16.69 -13.98 8.93
CA ASP A 163 16.18 -12.84 9.72
C ASP A 163 15.66 -11.69 8.83
N GLU A 164 15.58 -11.90 7.52
CA GLU A 164 15.13 -10.85 6.60
C GLU A 164 13.62 -10.55 6.76
N PRO A 165 13.23 -9.25 6.76
CA PRO A 165 11.82 -8.88 6.81
C PRO A 165 11.03 -9.56 5.69
N THR A 166 9.92 -10.20 6.06
CA THR A 166 9.12 -11.01 5.15
C THR A 166 7.79 -10.31 4.83
N GLY A 167 7.27 -10.53 3.63
CA GLY A 167 5.95 -10.07 3.25
C GLY A 167 5.23 -11.04 2.32
N LEU A 168 3.92 -10.87 2.19
CA LEU A 168 3.09 -11.58 1.21
C LEU A 168 3.03 -10.78 -0.10
N ASP A 169 3.36 -11.41 -1.22
CA ASP A 169 3.04 -10.89 -2.55
C ASP A 169 1.59 -11.22 -2.89
N MET A 170 0.76 -10.18 -2.90
CA MET A 170 -0.68 -10.29 -3.13
C MET A 170 -1.09 -9.79 -4.51
N LEU A 171 -0.14 -9.61 -5.46
CA LEU A 171 -0.38 -8.99 -6.77
C LEU A 171 -1.58 -9.57 -7.54
N TYR A 172 -1.79 -10.89 -7.45
CA TYR A 172 -2.84 -11.61 -8.18
C TYR A 172 -4.14 -11.77 -7.37
N MET A 173 -4.21 -11.15 -6.20
CA MET A 173 -5.40 -11.11 -5.36
C MET A 173 -6.21 -9.83 -5.64
N GLY A 174 -7.48 -9.82 -5.22
CA GLY A 174 -8.39 -8.72 -5.50
C GLY A 174 -8.38 -7.67 -4.40
N LYS A 175 -9.12 -7.95 -3.33
CA LYS A 175 -9.18 -7.14 -2.11
C LYS A 175 -9.56 -8.03 -0.97
N GLY A 176 -9.03 -7.81 0.22
CA GLY A 176 -9.37 -8.69 1.31
C GLY A 176 -8.61 -8.43 2.60
N LEU A 177 -8.58 -9.46 3.43
CA LEU A 177 -7.80 -9.49 4.67
C LEU A 177 -6.99 -10.78 4.73
N ALA A 178 -5.85 -10.70 5.40
CA ALA A 178 -5.00 -11.85 5.65
C ALA A 178 -4.65 -11.96 7.14
N TRP A 179 -4.49 -13.19 7.61
CA TRP A 179 -4.10 -13.51 8.97
C TRP A 179 -3.06 -14.62 8.98
N LEU A 180 -2.07 -14.51 9.85
CA LEU A 180 -1.13 -15.59 10.16
C LEU A 180 -1.33 -15.99 11.61
N ASN A 181 -1.63 -17.26 11.86
CA ASN A 181 -1.82 -17.81 13.21
C ASN A 181 -2.86 -17.07 14.08
N GLY A 182 -3.82 -16.39 13.45
CA GLY A 182 -4.84 -15.56 14.12
C GLY A 182 -4.50 -14.08 14.22
N GLU A 183 -3.26 -13.69 13.97
CA GLU A 183 -2.81 -12.30 13.94
C GLU A 183 -3.14 -11.65 12.59
N GLU A 184 -3.71 -10.45 12.62
CA GLU A 184 -4.15 -9.75 11.40
C GLU A 184 -2.95 -9.07 10.72
N ILE A 185 -2.58 -9.58 9.55
CA ILE A 185 -1.57 -8.96 8.66
C ILE A 185 -2.09 -7.61 8.14
N GLY A 186 -3.40 -7.55 7.90
CA GLY A 186 -4.11 -6.34 7.51
C GLY A 186 -4.90 -6.50 6.23
N ARG A 187 -5.39 -5.37 5.72
CA ARG A 187 -6.15 -5.30 4.47
C ARG A 187 -5.20 -5.29 3.29
N TYR A 188 -5.43 -6.19 2.33
CA TYR A 188 -4.78 -6.10 1.04
C TYR A 188 -5.71 -5.54 -0.04
N TRP A 189 -5.14 -4.73 -0.91
CA TRP A 189 -5.81 -4.14 -2.05
C TRP A 189 -4.76 -3.62 -3.08
N PRO A 190 -4.18 -4.51 -3.90
CA PRO A 190 -3.15 -4.17 -4.89
C PRO A 190 -3.73 -3.43 -6.11
N ARG A 191 -4.38 -2.29 -5.89
CA ARG A 191 -4.92 -1.46 -6.99
C ARG A 191 -3.79 -0.80 -7.73
N LYS A 192 -3.84 -0.76 -9.06
CA LYS A 192 -2.92 0.10 -9.81
C LYS A 192 -3.24 1.58 -9.56
N SER A 193 -2.19 2.37 -9.31
CA SER A 193 -2.25 3.83 -9.34
C SER A 193 -2.48 4.31 -10.78
N SER A 194 -2.83 5.59 -10.96
CA SER A 194 -3.05 6.13 -12.30
C SER A 194 -1.71 6.33 -13.00
N THR A 195 -1.64 6.01 -14.29
CA THR A 195 -0.48 6.38 -15.13
C THR A 195 -0.40 7.89 -15.37
N HIS A 196 -1.47 8.63 -15.09
CA HIS A 196 -1.54 10.08 -15.19
C HIS A 196 -1.18 10.79 -13.88
N ASP A 197 -0.85 10.04 -12.82
CA ASP A 197 -0.33 10.62 -11.58
C ASP A 197 1.05 11.24 -11.83
N LYS A 198 1.40 12.29 -11.08
CA LYS A 198 2.57 13.14 -11.34
C LYS A 198 3.88 12.53 -10.81
N CYS A 199 4.20 11.29 -11.13
CA CYS A 199 5.50 10.72 -10.75
C CYS A 199 6.64 11.47 -11.41
N VAL A 200 7.68 11.72 -10.65
CA VAL A 200 8.90 12.38 -11.14
C VAL A 200 9.91 11.32 -11.55
N GLN A 201 10.62 11.58 -12.65
CA GLN A 201 11.76 10.75 -13.05
C GLN A 201 12.96 10.98 -12.13
N GLU A 202 13.15 12.23 -11.68
CA GLU A 202 14.20 12.62 -10.75
C GLU A 202 13.62 13.45 -9.60
N CYS A 203 14.07 13.16 -8.38
CA CYS A 203 13.70 13.89 -7.17
C CYS A 203 14.90 14.68 -6.66
N ASN A 204 14.75 16.01 -6.53
CA ASN A 204 15.79 16.86 -5.96
C ASN A 204 15.54 17.12 -4.47
N TYR A 205 16.48 16.74 -3.62
CA TYR A 205 16.42 16.96 -2.18
C TYR A 205 16.50 18.45 -1.80
N ARG A 206 17.10 19.31 -2.64
CA ARG A 206 17.18 20.77 -2.40
C ARG A 206 15.83 21.47 -2.54
N GLY A 207 15.66 22.55 -1.80
CA GLY A 207 14.46 23.40 -1.84
C GLY A 207 13.29 22.84 -1.04
N LYS A 208 12.29 23.70 -0.81
CA LYS A 208 11.13 23.41 0.05
C LYS A 208 10.46 22.09 -0.33
N PHE A 209 10.27 21.21 0.66
CA PHE A 209 9.54 19.96 0.46
C PHE A 209 8.03 20.21 0.35
N LYS A 210 7.38 19.46 -0.54
CA LYS A 210 5.93 19.28 -0.60
C LYS A 210 5.65 17.79 -0.79
N PRO A 211 4.50 17.27 -0.30
CA PRO A 211 4.18 15.84 -0.43
C PRO A 211 4.18 15.30 -1.86
N ASP A 212 3.89 16.15 -2.85
CA ASP A 212 3.86 15.84 -4.28
C ASP A 212 5.20 16.08 -4.99
N LYS A 213 6.27 16.39 -4.25
CA LYS A 213 7.60 16.71 -4.84
C LYS A 213 8.31 15.48 -5.42
N CYS A 214 8.20 14.32 -4.76
CA CYS A 214 8.92 13.11 -5.12
C CYS A 214 8.08 11.82 -5.14
N PRO A 215 6.87 11.83 -5.74
CA PRO A 215 6.06 10.62 -5.87
C PRO A 215 6.69 9.64 -6.85
N THR A 216 6.58 8.36 -6.55
CA THR A 216 7.05 7.22 -7.37
C THR A 216 5.96 6.15 -7.44
N GLY A 217 6.12 5.17 -8.35
CA GLY A 217 5.19 4.03 -8.45
C GLY A 217 3.88 4.33 -9.19
N CYS A 218 3.86 5.26 -10.14
CA CYS A 218 2.70 5.53 -10.99
C CYS A 218 2.46 4.38 -11.97
N GLY A 219 1.21 3.96 -12.13
CA GLY A 219 0.83 2.77 -12.91
C GLY A 219 1.07 1.43 -12.20
N GLU A 220 1.79 1.43 -11.08
CA GLU A 220 2.09 0.25 -10.27
C GLU A 220 1.02 -0.01 -9.20
N PRO A 221 0.92 -1.23 -8.66
CA PRO A 221 0.07 -1.50 -7.51
C PRO A 221 0.42 -0.60 -6.32
N THR A 222 -0.57 0.10 -5.76
CA THR A 222 -0.43 1.01 -4.61
C THR A 222 0.22 0.34 -3.41
N GLN A 223 0.00 -0.97 -3.26
CA GLN A 223 0.75 -1.83 -2.36
C GLN A 223 0.71 -3.26 -2.91
N LYS A 224 1.87 -3.81 -3.22
CA LYS A 224 2.01 -5.20 -3.70
C LYS A 224 2.35 -6.17 -2.56
N TRP A 225 3.27 -5.74 -1.69
CA TRP A 225 3.79 -6.54 -0.59
C TRP A 225 3.20 -6.13 0.75
N TYR A 226 2.78 -7.12 1.53
CA TYR A 226 2.15 -6.93 2.83
C TYR A 226 3.05 -7.53 3.91
N HIS A 227 3.61 -6.69 4.77
CA HIS A 227 4.60 -7.09 5.78
C HIS A 227 4.01 -8.11 6.76
N VAL A 228 4.78 -9.18 7.03
CA VAL A 228 4.45 -10.22 8.00
C VAL A 228 5.59 -10.30 9.02
N PRO A 229 5.36 -9.91 10.29
CA PRO A 229 6.37 -10.00 11.32
C PRO A 229 6.88 -11.43 11.50
N LEU A 230 8.21 -11.59 11.53
CA LEU A 230 8.84 -12.91 11.73
C LEU A 230 8.44 -13.55 13.06
N SER A 231 8.20 -12.75 14.10
CA SER A 231 7.77 -13.20 15.42
C SER A 231 6.38 -13.84 15.44
N TRP A 232 5.58 -13.72 14.37
CA TRP A 232 4.28 -14.38 14.27
C TRP A 232 4.37 -15.81 13.75
N PHE A 233 5.52 -16.21 13.20
CA PHE A 233 5.77 -17.58 12.78
C PHE A 233 6.15 -18.45 13.98
N LYS A 234 5.59 -19.65 13.98
CA LYS A 234 5.98 -20.79 14.80
C LYS A 234 6.97 -21.66 14.00
N PRO A 235 7.76 -22.51 14.66
CA PRO A 235 8.68 -23.43 13.98
C PRO A 235 7.99 -24.31 12.92
N SER A 236 6.73 -24.70 13.16
CA SER A 236 5.93 -25.50 12.23
C SER A 236 4.43 -25.28 12.44
N GLY A 237 3.62 -25.69 11.48
CA GLY A 237 2.16 -25.67 11.60
C GLY A 237 1.56 -24.27 11.57
N ASN A 238 2.19 -23.34 10.85
CA ASN A 238 1.64 -21.99 10.69
C ASN A 238 0.43 -22.02 9.79
N ILE A 239 -0.64 -21.33 10.18
CA ILE A 239 -1.88 -21.30 9.41
C ILE A 239 -2.06 -19.90 8.83
N LEU A 240 -2.05 -19.82 7.50
CA LEU A 240 -2.38 -18.61 6.76
C LEU A 240 -3.86 -18.68 6.37
N VAL A 241 -4.63 -17.68 6.77
CA VAL A 241 -6.05 -17.52 6.40
C VAL A 241 -6.23 -16.24 5.60
N ILE A 242 -7.00 -16.31 4.53
CA ILE A 242 -7.24 -15.19 3.62
C ILE A 242 -8.73 -15.08 3.36
N PHE A 243 -9.26 -13.88 3.51
CA PHE A 243 -10.59 -13.54 3.04
C PHE A 243 -10.48 -12.70 1.77
N GLU A 244 -10.91 -13.24 0.63
CA GLU A 244 -10.93 -12.57 -0.66
C GLU A 244 -12.33 -12.07 -0.99
N GLU A 245 -12.44 -10.76 -1.19
CA GLU A 245 -13.70 -10.04 -1.33
C GLU A 245 -14.13 -9.90 -2.79
N LYS A 246 -13.19 -9.60 -3.69
CA LYS A 246 -13.46 -9.33 -5.12
C LYS A 246 -13.24 -10.55 -6.01
N GLY A 247 -12.28 -11.38 -5.66
CA GLY A 247 -11.83 -12.52 -6.43
C GLY A 247 -10.42 -12.32 -6.97
N GLY A 248 -9.58 -13.32 -6.74
CA GLY A 248 -8.19 -13.39 -7.17
C GLY A 248 -7.75 -14.82 -7.42
N ASP A 249 -6.45 -15.01 -7.65
CA ASP A 249 -5.84 -16.34 -7.76
C ASP A 249 -4.96 -16.65 -6.53
N PRO A 250 -5.48 -17.42 -5.55
CA PRO A 250 -4.73 -17.74 -4.34
C PRO A 250 -3.50 -18.62 -4.60
N THR A 251 -3.40 -19.30 -5.76
CA THR A 251 -2.25 -20.15 -6.11
C THR A 251 -1.00 -19.33 -6.48
N LYS A 252 -1.16 -18.02 -6.67
CA LYS A 252 -0.07 -17.10 -7.01
C LYS A 252 0.49 -16.33 -5.81
N ILE A 253 -0.08 -16.53 -4.62
CA ILE A 253 0.39 -15.91 -3.39
C ILE A 253 1.73 -16.54 -3.03
N THR A 254 2.72 -15.70 -2.75
CA THR A 254 4.05 -16.15 -2.33
C THR A 254 4.56 -15.30 -1.18
N PHE A 255 5.37 -15.90 -0.31
CA PHE A 255 6.18 -15.14 0.62
C PHE A 255 7.42 -14.60 -0.10
N VAL A 256 7.72 -13.34 0.15
CA VAL A 256 8.92 -12.67 -0.34
C VAL A 256 9.74 -12.16 0.84
N ARG A 257 11.07 -12.15 0.67
CA ARG A 257 12.01 -11.59 1.64
C ARG A 257 12.57 -10.29 1.12
N ARG A 258 12.62 -9.27 1.98
CA ARG A 258 13.21 -7.97 1.67
C ARG A 258 14.71 -8.02 1.98
N LYS A 259 15.53 -8.10 0.94
CA LYS A 259 16.99 -8.00 1.05
C LYS A 259 17.47 -6.64 0.55
N ILE A 260 18.27 -5.95 1.36
CA ILE A 260 18.97 -4.72 0.97
C ILE A 260 20.43 -5.11 0.72
N SER A 261 20.81 -5.22 -0.55
CA SER A 261 22.17 -5.61 -0.97
C SER A 261 23.04 -4.43 -1.38
N SER A 262 22.45 -3.24 -1.53
CA SER A 262 23.18 -2.02 -1.87
C SER A 262 22.61 -0.82 -1.15
N ALA A 263 23.48 0.15 -0.89
CA ALA A 263 23.13 1.48 -0.41
C ALA A 263 23.69 2.50 -1.39
N CYS A 264 22.97 3.59 -1.57
CA CYS A 264 23.40 4.70 -2.42
C CYS A 264 23.26 6.00 -1.67
N ALA A 265 24.09 6.97 -2.04
CA ALA A 265 23.92 8.34 -1.59
C ALA A 265 24.37 9.31 -2.68
N PHE A 266 23.82 10.52 -2.60
CA PHE A 266 24.05 11.58 -3.57
C PHE A 266 24.03 12.92 -2.83
N VAL A 267 25.08 13.71 -2.98
CA VAL A 267 25.16 15.04 -2.39
C VAL A 267 25.94 15.97 -3.31
N ALA A 268 25.57 17.25 -3.33
CA ALA A 268 26.33 18.25 -4.06
C ALA A 268 27.25 19.04 -3.14
N GLU A 269 28.35 19.55 -3.69
CA GLU A 269 29.40 20.25 -2.93
C GLU A 269 28.93 21.54 -2.24
N ASP A 270 27.88 22.16 -2.77
CA ASP A 270 27.27 23.41 -2.31
C ASP A 270 26.15 23.18 -1.27
N TYR A 271 25.99 21.95 -0.76
CA TYR A 271 24.94 21.62 0.21
C TYR A 271 25.44 21.50 1.67
N PRO A 272 24.70 22.01 2.66
CA PRO A 272 23.47 22.80 2.53
C PRO A 272 23.77 24.17 1.93
N LEU A 273 22.92 24.61 1.00
CA LEU A 273 22.88 26.03 0.61
C LEU A 273 22.62 26.79 1.91
N GLY A 274 23.61 27.54 2.38
CA GLY A 274 23.50 28.28 3.63
C GLY A 274 22.27 29.17 3.56
N ASP A 275 21.27 28.87 4.39
CA ASP A 275 20.21 29.84 4.62
C ASP A 275 20.88 31.10 5.16
N ILE A 276 20.55 32.26 4.60
CA ILE A 276 21.17 33.54 4.99
C ILE A 276 21.02 33.79 6.51
N GLU A 277 20.00 33.19 7.14
CA GLU A 277 19.80 33.20 8.60
C GLU A 277 20.72 32.22 9.35
N SER A 278 21.02 31.05 8.77
CA SER A 278 21.91 30.04 9.37
C SER A 278 23.41 30.39 9.31
N LEU A 279 23.79 31.35 8.45
CA LEU A 279 25.15 31.89 8.37
C LEU A 279 25.52 32.80 9.55
N LYS A 280 24.55 33.25 10.36
CA LYS A 280 24.81 34.14 11.50
C LYS A 280 25.15 33.42 12.80
N GLU A 281 24.83 32.13 12.94
CA GLU A 281 25.04 31.39 14.20
C GLU A 281 26.09 30.27 14.12
N ALA A 282 26.52 29.86 12.93
CA ALA A 282 27.51 28.80 12.77
C ALA A 282 28.90 29.38 12.45
N GLY A 283 29.72 29.60 13.48
CA GLY A 283 31.15 29.94 13.36
C GLY A 283 32.03 28.85 12.73
N ASN A 284 31.46 27.92 11.98
CA ASN A 284 32.17 26.96 11.14
C ASN A 284 31.20 26.49 10.05
N GLY A 285 31.45 26.86 8.78
CA GLY A 285 30.55 26.54 7.67
C GLY A 285 30.31 25.02 7.59
N LYS A 286 29.05 24.59 7.61
CA LYS A 286 28.70 23.16 7.43
C LYS A 286 29.22 22.69 6.07
N LYS A 287 30.22 21.80 6.07
CA LYS A 287 30.76 21.19 4.86
C LYS A 287 29.82 20.09 4.37
N ALA A 288 29.67 19.98 3.04
CA ALA A 288 28.89 18.92 2.43
C ALA A 288 29.49 17.55 2.76
N SER A 289 28.66 16.62 3.22
CA SER A 289 29.07 15.24 3.53
C SER A 289 28.03 14.25 3.02
N LEU A 290 28.51 13.12 2.54
CA LEU A 290 27.72 12.01 2.04
C LEU A 290 27.70 10.90 3.09
N HIS A 291 26.51 10.50 3.54
CA HIS A 291 26.33 9.46 4.54
C HIS A 291 25.85 8.15 3.89
N LEU A 292 26.50 7.05 4.23
CA LEU A 292 26.11 5.70 3.82
C LEU A 292 25.96 4.81 5.03
N LYS A 293 24.94 3.95 5.02
CA LYS A 293 24.67 2.99 6.08
C LYS A 293 24.12 1.69 5.51
N CYS A 294 24.75 0.58 5.86
CA CYS A 294 24.24 -0.76 5.58
C CYS A 294 23.24 -1.22 6.65
N PRO A 295 22.37 -2.20 6.34
CA PRO A 295 21.50 -2.82 7.33
C PRO A 295 22.26 -3.35 8.55
N THR A 296 21.53 -3.57 9.65
CA THR A 296 22.11 -4.12 10.89
C THR A 296 22.86 -5.43 10.61
N HIS A 297 24.04 -5.61 11.22
CA HIS A 297 24.93 -6.75 11.05
C HIS A 297 25.60 -6.91 9.67
N MET A 298 25.37 -5.97 8.74
CA MET A 298 26.06 -5.94 7.45
C MET A 298 27.13 -4.85 7.43
N HIS A 299 28.11 -4.97 6.55
CA HIS A 299 29.11 -3.94 6.31
C HIS A 299 29.24 -3.63 4.82
N ILE A 300 29.82 -2.47 4.53
CA ILE A 300 30.15 -2.08 3.16
C ILE A 300 31.31 -2.98 2.70
N SER A 301 31.01 -3.90 1.80
CA SER A 301 31.98 -4.86 1.27
C SER A 301 32.67 -4.39 0.00
N THR A 302 32.02 -3.54 -0.78
CA THR A 302 32.55 -3.08 -2.06
C THR A 302 31.93 -1.75 -2.46
N VAL A 303 32.72 -0.87 -3.06
CA VAL A 303 32.21 0.33 -3.74
C VAL A 303 31.93 -0.04 -5.19
N LYS A 304 30.65 -0.05 -5.58
CA LYS A 304 30.25 -0.39 -6.95
C LYS A 304 30.42 0.78 -7.91
N PHE A 305 30.21 1.98 -7.41
CA PHE A 305 30.30 3.21 -8.16
C PHE A 305 30.63 4.36 -7.22
N ALA A 306 31.53 5.26 -7.62
CA ALA A 306 31.72 6.54 -6.98
C ALA A 306 32.18 7.56 -8.02
N SER A 307 31.53 8.71 -8.08
CA SER A 307 31.93 9.79 -8.97
C SER A 307 31.68 11.14 -8.33
N PHE A 308 32.76 11.88 -8.10
CA PHE A 308 32.74 13.30 -7.78
C PHE A 308 32.96 14.11 -9.05
N GLY A 309 31.96 14.91 -9.44
CA GLY A 309 31.99 15.65 -10.70
C GLY A 309 30.58 15.93 -11.18
N THR A 310 30.23 15.47 -12.37
CA THR A 310 28.88 15.62 -12.94
C THR A 310 28.18 14.28 -13.18
N PRO A 311 28.05 13.40 -12.17
CA PRO A 311 27.39 12.11 -12.35
C PRO A 311 25.91 12.29 -12.72
N THR A 312 25.39 11.33 -13.49
CA THR A 312 23.99 11.26 -13.93
C THR A 312 23.34 9.95 -13.48
N GLY A 313 22.01 9.86 -13.60
CA GLY A 313 21.24 8.67 -13.24
C GLY A 313 20.81 8.63 -11.78
N THR A 314 20.31 7.46 -11.36
CA THR A 314 19.76 7.23 -10.01
C THR A 314 20.41 6.01 -9.37
N CYS A 315 20.18 5.78 -8.07
CA CYS A 315 20.71 4.62 -7.36
C CYS A 315 20.48 3.31 -8.15
N GLY A 316 21.55 2.54 -8.41
CA GLY A 316 21.52 1.33 -9.25
C GLY A 316 21.72 1.59 -10.76
N SER A 317 21.80 2.84 -11.19
CA SER A 317 21.92 3.27 -12.60
C SER A 317 22.81 4.50 -12.76
N TYR A 318 23.68 4.77 -11.79
CA TYR A 318 24.58 5.91 -11.86
C TYR A 318 25.56 5.75 -13.02
N ASN A 319 25.84 6.86 -13.69
CA ASN A 319 26.85 6.94 -14.73
C ASN A 319 27.77 8.13 -14.46
N GLU A 320 29.04 7.98 -14.86
CA GLU A 320 29.94 9.12 -14.98
C GLU A 320 29.38 10.10 -16.00
N GLY A 321 29.52 11.40 -15.74
CA GLY A 321 29.21 12.43 -16.75
C GLY A 321 30.49 13.01 -17.33
N ASP A 322 30.35 14.14 -18.03
CA ASP A 322 31.47 14.81 -18.72
C ASP A 322 32.66 15.16 -17.82
N CYS A 323 32.48 15.22 -16.51
CA CYS A 323 33.55 15.43 -15.56
C CYS A 323 33.47 14.49 -14.36
N HIS A 324 34.64 13.97 -13.98
CA HIS A 324 34.81 12.96 -12.94
C HIS A 324 36.21 13.10 -12.32
N ASP A 325 36.30 13.02 -10.99
CA ASP A 325 37.56 12.85 -10.26
C ASP A 325 37.94 11.36 -10.23
N PRO A 326 39.03 10.93 -10.87
CA PRO A 326 39.43 9.52 -10.95
C PRO A 326 39.73 8.90 -9.58
N ASN A 327 39.96 9.70 -8.54
CA ASN A 327 40.20 9.19 -7.18
C ASN A 327 38.91 8.89 -6.40
N SER A 328 37.74 9.15 -6.99
CA SER A 328 36.45 9.05 -6.29
C SER A 328 36.23 7.70 -5.60
N ILE A 329 36.55 6.59 -6.27
CA ILE A 329 36.43 5.25 -5.71
C ILE A 329 37.40 5.06 -4.54
N ALA A 330 38.68 5.38 -4.73
CA ALA A 330 39.71 5.20 -3.70
C ALA A 330 39.41 5.98 -2.42
N VAL A 331 38.86 7.20 -2.56
CA VAL A 331 38.43 8.04 -1.44
C VAL A 331 37.29 7.38 -0.65
N VAL A 332 36.27 6.90 -1.36
CA VAL A 332 35.13 6.22 -0.72
C VAL A 332 35.60 4.92 -0.07
N GLU A 333 36.41 4.11 -0.73
CA GLU A 333 36.94 2.86 -0.18
C GLU A 333 37.72 3.10 1.11
N LYS A 334 38.62 4.09 1.12
CA LYS A 334 39.42 4.46 2.30
C LYS A 334 38.55 4.78 3.52
N VAL A 335 37.40 5.42 3.31
CA VAL A 335 36.53 5.89 4.39
C VAL A 335 35.47 4.86 4.77
N CYS A 336 34.93 4.12 3.82
CA CYS A 336 33.70 3.34 3.98
C CYS A 336 33.90 1.82 3.99
N LEU A 337 34.96 1.29 3.37
CA LEU A 337 35.14 -0.16 3.25
C LEU A 337 35.25 -0.82 4.64
N ASN A 338 34.60 -1.97 4.80
CA ASN A 338 34.53 -2.74 6.05
C ASN A 338 33.86 -2.01 7.23
N ARG A 339 33.09 -0.96 6.97
CA ARG A 339 32.29 -0.25 8.00
C ARG A 339 30.80 -0.46 7.75
N ASN A 340 30.01 -0.49 8.82
CA ASN A 340 28.54 -0.50 8.71
C ASN A 340 28.01 0.87 8.26
N GLU A 341 28.63 1.94 8.73
CA GLU A 341 28.26 3.33 8.46
C GLU A 341 29.52 4.18 8.22
N CYS A 342 29.44 5.13 7.30
CA CYS A 342 30.52 6.06 7.00
C CYS A 342 29.98 7.41 6.53
N ALA A 343 30.81 8.44 6.66
CA ALA A 343 30.55 9.78 6.14
C ALA A 343 31.75 10.25 5.32
N VAL A 344 31.52 10.57 4.04
CA VAL A 344 32.54 11.08 3.13
C VAL A 344 32.38 12.60 3.02
N GLU A 345 33.34 13.34 3.54
CA GLU A 345 33.35 14.80 3.43
C GLU A 345 33.81 15.26 2.05
N ILE A 346 33.12 16.26 1.49
CA ILE A 346 33.55 16.94 0.27
C ILE A 346 34.46 18.10 0.68
N ASN A 347 35.76 17.86 0.63
CA ASN A 347 36.80 18.83 0.96
C ASN A 347 38.02 18.65 0.02
N GLU A 348 39.00 19.55 0.11
CA GLU A 348 40.21 19.54 -0.74
C GLU A 348 41.18 18.40 -0.40
N GLU A 349 41.06 17.78 0.78
CA GLU A 349 41.88 16.63 1.17
C GLU A 349 41.40 15.36 0.46
N ASN A 350 40.09 15.24 0.26
CA ASN A 350 39.45 14.07 -0.35
C ASN A 350 39.30 14.23 -1.87
N PHE A 351 39.04 15.43 -2.38
CA PHE A 351 38.74 15.63 -3.80
C PHE A 351 39.47 16.84 -4.39
N SER A 352 39.98 16.70 -5.61
CA SER A 352 40.75 17.76 -6.26
C SER A 352 39.84 18.85 -6.81
N LYS A 353 39.94 20.07 -6.25
CA LYS A 353 39.17 21.22 -6.75
C LYS A 353 39.60 21.73 -8.13
N SER A 354 40.77 21.30 -8.62
CA SER A 354 41.26 21.65 -9.96
C SER A 354 40.49 20.94 -11.09
N LEU A 355 39.75 19.87 -10.76
CA LEU A 355 38.91 19.14 -11.69
C LEU A 355 37.49 19.74 -11.75
N CYS A 356 36.87 19.67 -12.93
CA CYS A 356 35.50 20.15 -13.21
C CYS A 356 35.28 21.66 -13.04
N ILE A 357 36.23 22.49 -13.49
CA ILE A 357 36.14 23.96 -13.41
C ILE A 357 34.86 24.48 -14.08
N GLY A 358 34.15 25.37 -13.38
CA GLY A 358 32.94 26.02 -13.89
C GLY A 358 31.66 25.17 -13.80
N ARG A 359 31.71 23.97 -13.20
CA ARG A 359 30.54 23.11 -12.98
C ARG A 359 30.32 22.88 -11.49
N THR A 360 29.06 22.85 -11.04
CA THR A 360 28.72 22.43 -9.68
C THR A 360 28.92 20.93 -9.55
N ARG A 361 29.89 20.52 -8.72
CA ARG A 361 30.25 19.12 -8.52
C ARG A 361 29.32 18.43 -7.55
N LYS A 362 29.12 17.14 -7.79
CA LYS A 362 28.27 16.27 -6.99
C LYS A 362 29.00 14.96 -6.78
N LEU A 363 28.87 14.41 -5.58
CA LEU A 363 29.33 13.07 -5.25
C LEU A 363 28.13 12.13 -5.30
N ALA A 364 28.20 11.15 -6.20
CA ALA A 364 27.27 10.03 -6.28
C ALA A 364 28.02 8.74 -5.92
N VAL A 365 27.48 7.94 -5.01
CA VAL A 365 28.11 6.70 -4.55
C VAL A 365 27.08 5.58 -4.47
N GLU A 366 27.46 4.40 -4.94
CA GLU A 366 26.77 3.14 -4.71
C GLU A 366 27.73 2.12 -4.10
N VAL A 367 27.29 1.48 -3.01
CA VAL A 367 28.04 0.43 -2.31
C VAL A 367 27.24 -0.86 -2.22
N ALA A 368 27.94 -1.98 -2.16
CA ALA A 368 27.39 -3.28 -1.80
C ALA A 368 27.45 -3.48 -0.28
N CYS A 369 26.38 -4.04 0.29
CA CYS A 369 26.33 -4.46 1.69
C CYS A 369 26.27 -5.98 1.74
N ASN A 370 27.07 -6.61 2.59
CA ASN A 370 26.98 -8.06 2.87
C ASN A 370 27.15 -8.40 4.35
#